data_AF-A0A392T5C3-F1
#
_entry.id   AF-A0A392T5C3-F1
#
_cell.length_a   1.000
_cell.length_b   1.000
_cell.length_c   1.000
_cell.angle_alpha   90.00
_cell.angle_beta   90.00
_cell.angle_gamma   90.00
#
_symmetry.space_group_name_H-M   'P 1'
#
loop_
_entity.id
_entity.type
_entity.pdbx_description
1 polymer ?
#
loop_
_entity_poly.entity_id
_entity_poly.type
_entity_poly.pdbx_seq_one_letter_code
_entity_poly.pdbx_strand_id
1 'polypeptide(L)'
;QAQSSDRWQWQPDPDTGYSVRGAYHLLTSHDSVTLDAAEGLIWHTQVPLKASILAWWLLRDRLPTKANLVTRGILSPEAHYCVAGCGAVELAQH
;
A
#
# COMPACT_ATOMS: atom_id res chain seq x y z
N GLN A 1 -20.67 -40.76 4.19
CA GLN A 1 -19.92 -39.81 5.05
C GLN A 1 -18.61 -39.51 4.33
N ALA A 2 -18.52 -38.38 3.63
CA ALA A 2 -17.32 -38.03 2.87
C ALA A 2 -16.34 -37.35 3.83
N GLN A 3 -15.26 -38.05 4.16
CA GLN A 3 -14.18 -37.56 5.01
C GLN A 3 -13.34 -36.60 4.15
N SER A 4 -13.69 -35.31 4.10
CA SER A 4 -12.88 -34.31 3.43
C SER A 4 -11.59 -34.13 4.23
N SER A 5 -10.46 -34.45 3.61
CA SER A 5 -9.14 -34.23 4.18
C SER A 5 -8.90 -32.73 4.33
N ASP A 6 -8.63 -32.27 5.56
CA ASP A 6 -8.19 -30.89 5.82
C ASP A 6 -6.80 -30.70 5.20
N ARG A 7 -6.73 -29.94 4.10
CA ARG A 7 -5.47 -29.65 3.39
C ARG A 7 -5.28 -28.16 3.22
N TRP A 8 -4.11 -27.67 3.62
CA TRP A 8 -3.66 -26.31 3.33
C TRP A 8 -3.46 -26.14 1.83
N GLN A 9 -4.18 -25.19 1.24
CA GLN A 9 -4.09 -24.85 -0.17
C GLN A 9 -3.67 -23.39 -0.31
N TRP A 10 -2.70 -23.17 -1.19
CA TRP A 10 -2.30 -21.82 -1.59
C TRP A 10 -3.33 -21.30 -2.59
N GLN A 11 -4.23 -20.42 -2.13
CA GLN A 11 -5.34 -19.93 -2.96
C GLN A 11 -4.90 -19.28 -4.29
N PRO A 12 -3.79 -18.52 -4.35
CA PRO A 12 -3.38 -17.88 -5.60
C PRO A 12 -2.88 -18.84 -6.69
N ASP A 13 -2.43 -20.04 -6.33
CA ASP A 13 -2.07 -21.10 -7.27
C ASP A 13 -2.35 -22.47 -6.62
N PRO A 14 -3.58 -23.00 -6.80
CA PRO A 14 -4.00 -24.25 -6.17
C PRO A 14 -3.37 -25.50 -6.82
N ASP A 15 -2.86 -25.38 -8.05
CA ASP A 15 -2.29 -26.49 -8.82
C ASP A 15 -0.80 -26.68 -8.52
N THR A 16 -0.02 -25.59 -8.54
CA THR A 16 1.43 -25.61 -8.25
C THR A 16 1.72 -25.47 -6.75
N GLY A 17 0.81 -24.85 -5.99
CA GLY A 17 0.97 -24.56 -4.57
C GLY A 17 1.82 -23.31 -4.30
N TYR A 18 2.24 -23.13 -3.05
CA TYR A 18 3.05 -21.98 -2.66
C TYR A 18 4.43 -22.06 -3.30
N SER A 19 4.80 -21.00 -4.02
CA SER A 19 6.17 -20.76 -4.45
C SER A 19 6.60 -19.35 -4.09
N VAL A 20 7.86 -19.18 -3.68
CA VAL A 20 8.42 -17.86 -3.37
C VAL A 20 8.31 -16.91 -4.57
N ARG A 21 8.52 -17.44 -5.79
CA ARG A 21 8.37 -16.68 -7.04
C ARG A 21 6.92 -16.22 -7.26
N GLY A 22 5.94 -17.12 -7.08
CA GLY A 22 4.53 -16.78 -7.25
C GLY A 22 4.06 -15.77 -6.21
N ALA A 23 4.43 -15.95 -4.94
CA ALA A 23 4.15 -15.00 -3.88
C ALA A 23 4.77 -13.63 -4.16
N TYR A 24 6.05 -13.60 -4.56
CA TYR A 24 6.72 -12.34 -4.91
C TYR A 24 6.03 -11.64 -6.08
N HIS A 25 5.66 -12.38 -7.13
CA HIS A 25 4.95 -11.81 -8.28
C HIS A 25 3.58 -11.24 -7.89
N LEU A 26 2.81 -11.93 -7.04
CA LEU A 26 1.52 -11.43 -6.53
C LEU A 26 1.66 -10.16 -5.69
N LEU A 27 2.72 -10.06 -4.90
CA LEU A 27 2.98 -8.87 -4.08
C LEU A 27 3.49 -7.68 -4.90
N THR A 28 4.10 -7.92 -6.06
CA THR A 28 4.74 -6.89 -6.89
C THR A 28 3.95 -6.51 -8.15
N SER A 29 2.97 -7.31 -8.55
CA SER A 29 2.13 -7.05 -9.73
C SER A 29 1.29 -5.79 -9.57
N HIS A 30 0.82 -5.48 -8.36
CA HIS A 30 -0.03 -4.31 -8.11
C HIS A 30 0.76 -2.99 -8.10
N ASP A 31 2.04 -3.04 -7.73
CA ASP A 31 2.92 -1.86 -7.61
C ASP A 31 3.50 -1.39 -8.97
N SER A 32 3.45 -2.23 -10.01
CA SER A 32 4.19 -2.01 -11.27
C SER A 32 3.34 -1.53 -12.44
N VAL A 33 2.06 -1.89 -12.51
CA VAL A 33 1.27 -1.76 -13.75
C VAL A 33 0.86 -0.31 -14.10
N THR A 34 0.81 0.61 -13.13
CA THR A 34 0.34 1.99 -13.36
C THR A 34 1.46 3.03 -13.52
N LEU A 35 2.72 2.67 -13.20
CA LEU A 35 3.79 3.66 -13.06
C LEU A 35 4.70 3.78 -14.30
N ASP A 36 4.77 2.73 -15.12
CA ASP A 36 5.74 2.58 -16.22
C ASP A 36 5.77 3.78 -17.19
N ALA A 37 4.59 4.27 -17.61
CA ALA A 37 4.50 5.44 -18.49
C ALA A 37 4.97 6.77 -17.84
N ALA A 38 4.88 6.88 -16.51
CA ALA A 38 5.26 8.08 -15.78
C ALA A 38 6.74 8.08 -15.37
N GLU A 39 7.40 6.92 -15.29
CA GLU A 39 8.81 6.81 -14.86
C GLU A 39 9.76 7.65 -15.72
N GLY A 40 9.58 7.63 -17.03
CA GLY A 40 10.41 8.42 -17.96
C GLY A 40 10.33 9.93 -17.74
N LEU A 41 9.18 10.42 -17.27
CA LEU A 41 8.96 11.84 -16.98
C LEU A 41 9.47 12.21 -15.58
N ILE A 42 9.25 11.34 -14.59
CA ILE A 42 9.66 11.56 -13.19
C ILE A 42 11.17 11.68 -13.07
N TRP A 43 11.91 10.80 -13.75
CA TRP A 43 13.37 10.71 -13.65
C TRP A 43 14.11 11.50 -14.74
N HIS A 44 13.41 12.36 -15.45
CA HIS A 44 13.99 13.18 -16.51
C HIS A 44 15.05 14.16 -15.95
N THR A 45 16.17 14.33 -16.67
CA THR A 45 17.35 15.10 -16.20
C THR A 45 17.07 16.57 -15.90
N GLN A 46 16.04 17.16 -16.53
CA GLN A 46 15.62 18.54 -16.29
C GLN A 46 14.73 18.69 -15.04
N VAL A 47 14.25 17.58 -14.46
CA VAL A 47 13.42 17.60 -13.25
C VAL A 47 14.34 17.58 -12.02
N PRO A 48 14.20 18.54 -11.10
CA PRO A 48 14.95 18.49 -9.84
C PRO A 48 14.64 17.23 -9.05
N LEU A 49 15.65 16.58 -8.48
CA LEU A 49 15.52 15.31 -7.76
C LEU A 49 14.45 15.33 -6.66
N LYS A 50 14.26 16.47 -5.97
CA LYS A 50 13.21 16.62 -4.96
C LYS A 50 11.81 16.46 -5.54
N ALA A 51 11.57 16.99 -6.75
CA ALA A 51 10.29 16.85 -7.44
C ALA A 51 10.08 15.41 -7.92
N SER A 52 11.14 14.74 -8.42
CA SER A 52 11.09 13.33 -8.80
C SER A 52 10.71 12.43 -7.62
N ILE A 53 11.36 12.62 -6.47
CA ILE A 53 11.08 11.85 -5.25
C ILE A 53 9.64 12.10 -4.78
N LEU A 54 9.19 13.36 -4.79
CA LEU A 54 7.81 13.71 -4.41
C LEU A 54 6.79 13.03 -5.33
N ALA A 55 6.98 13.12 -6.65
CA ALA A 55 6.10 12.49 -7.63
C ALA A 55 6.08 10.97 -7.50
N TRP A 56 7.25 10.35 -7.28
CA TRP A 56 7.38 8.92 -7.03
C TRP A 56 6.61 8.46 -5.80
N TRP A 57 6.73 9.20 -4.69
CA TRP A 57 5.97 8.91 -3.47
C TRP A 57 4.47 9.14 -3.63
N LEU A 58 4.08 10.17 -4.37
CA LEU A 58 2.69 10.49 -4.66
C LEU A 58 2.03 9.37 -5.48
N LEU A 59 2.65 8.95 -6.59
CA LEU A 59 2.09 7.94 -7.48
C LEU A 59 2.00 6.55 -6.84
N ARG A 60 2.86 6.27 -5.86
CA ARG A 60 2.82 5.02 -5.09
C ARG A 60 1.93 5.09 -3.85
N ASP A 61 1.21 6.21 -3.66
CA ASP A 61 0.39 6.48 -2.48
C ASP A 61 1.16 6.25 -1.15
N ARG A 62 2.42 6.70 -1.12
CA ARG A 62 3.33 6.52 0.03
C ARG A 62 3.52 7.79 0.86
N LEU A 63 2.91 8.90 0.45
CA LEU A 63 2.90 10.11 1.26
C LEU A 63 2.05 9.92 2.53
N PRO A 64 2.40 10.56 3.65
CA PRO A 64 1.63 10.50 4.89
C PRO A 64 0.36 11.35 4.79
N THR A 65 -0.50 11.03 3.82
CA THR A 65 -1.83 11.60 3.70
C THR A 65 -2.76 10.98 4.73
N LYS A 66 -3.82 11.69 5.11
CA LYS A 66 -4.80 11.18 6.07
C LYS A 66 -5.42 9.85 5.61
N ALA A 67 -5.70 9.72 4.31
CA ALA A 67 -6.20 8.50 3.72
C ALA A 67 -5.21 7.34 3.91
N ASN A 68 -3.93 7.54 3.60
CA ASN A 68 -2.90 6.51 3.75
C ASN A 68 -2.70 6.09 5.21
N LEU A 69 -2.75 7.04 6.14
CA LEU A 69 -2.65 6.73 7.55
C LEU A 69 -3.84 5.90 8.05
N VAL A 70 -5.05 6.15 7.54
CA VAL A 70 -6.24 5.34 7.84
C VAL A 70 -6.14 3.95 7.22
N THR A 71 -5.77 3.83 5.94
CA THR A 71 -5.58 2.54 5.26
C THR A 71 -4.54 1.66 5.95
N ARG A 72 -3.52 2.27 6.57
CA ARG A 72 -2.48 1.58 7.35
C ARG A 72 -2.87 1.30 8.80
N GLY A 73 -4.06 1.71 9.24
CA GLY A 73 -4.54 1.53 10.62
C GLY A 73 -3.83 2.40 11.65
N ILE A 74 -3.08 3.43 11.23
CA ILE A 74 -2.43 4.39 12.13
C ILE A 74 -3.46 5.37 12.71
N LEU A 75 -4.43 5.77 11.88
CA LEU A 75 -5.55 6.61 12.30
C LEU A 75 -6.85 5.80 12.28
N SER A 76 -7.76 6.15 13.19
CA SER A 76 -9.10 5.58 13.23
C SER A 76 -9.89 5.94 11.96
N PRO A 77 -10.78 5.07 11.45
CA PRO A 77 -11.62 5.37 10.28
C PRO A 77 -12.43 6.66 10.39
N GLU A 78 -12.86 7.04 11.60
CA GLU A 78 -13.61 8.26 11.89
C GLU A 78 -12.78 9.52 11.60
N ALA A 79 -11.46 9.44 11.78
CA ALA A 79 -10.54 10.53 11.45
C ALA A 79 -10.57 10.86 9.94
N HIS A 80 -10.99 9.91 9.08
CA HIS A 80 -11.09 10.13 7.65
C HIS A 80 -12.07 11.26 7.27
N TYR A 81 -13.09 11.52 8.09
CA TYR A 81 -14.08 12.58 7.85
C TYR A 81 -13.75 13.90 8.56
N CYS A 82 -12.82 13.89 9.52
CA CYS A 82 -12.50 15.07 10.31
C CYS A 82 -11.45 15.96 9.61
N VAL A 83 -11.78 17.22 9.37
CA VAL A 83 -10.90 18.18 8.67
C VAL A 83 -9.77 18.68 9.58
N ALA A 84 -10.02 18.85 10.87
CA ALA A 84 -9.08 19.42 11.85
C ALA A 84 -8.59 18.43 12.92
N GLY A 85 -8.74 17.12 12.69
CA GLY A 85 -8.39 16.06 13.65
C GLY A 85 -9.46 15.87 14.73
N CYS A 86 -10.14 14.72 14.71
CA CYS A 86 -11.05 14.31 15.80
C CYS A 86 -10.28 13.63 16.93
N GLY A 87 -9.25 14.30 17.45
CA GLY A 87 -8.55 13.87 18.65
C GLY A 87 -9.31 14.32 19.89
N ALA A 88 -9.31 13.51 20.94
CA ALA A 88 -9.52 14.04 22.29
C ALA A 88 -8.44 15.09 22.56
N VAL A 89 -8.80 16.19 23.22
CA VAL A 89 -7.83 17.18 23.71
C VAL A 89 -6.78 16.42 24.51
N GLU A 90 -5.50 16.49 24.12
CA GLU A 90 -4.41 16.01 24.97
C GLU A 90 -4.50 16.79 26.29
N LEU A 91 -5.05 16.13 27.32
CA LEU A 91 -4.99 16.64 28.66
C LEU A 91 -3.58 16.37 29.16
N ALA A 92 -2.83 17.43 29.45
CA ALA A 92 -1.50 17.38 30.02
C ALA A 92 -1.53 16.90 31.50
N GLN A 93 -2.11 15.74 31.76
CA GLN A 93 -2.04 15.07 33.05
C GLN A 93 -0.99 13.97 32.95
N HIS A 94 0.21 14.32 33.45
CA HIS A 94 1.31 13.40 33.75
C HIS A 94 1.05 12.67 35.07
#